data_AF-A0A353ETM7-F1
#
_entry.id   AF-A0A353ETM7-F1
#
_cell.length_a   1.000
_cell.length_b   1.000
_cell.length_c   1.000
_cell.angle_alpha   90.00
_cell.angle_beta   90.00
_cell.angle_gamma   90.00
#
_symmetry.space_group_name_H-M   'P 1'
#
loop_
_entity.id
_entity.type
_entity.pdbx_description
1 polymer ?
#
loop_
_entity_poly.entity_id
_entity_poly.type
_entity_poly.pdbx_seq_one_letter_code
_entity_poly.pdbx_strand_id
1 'polypeptide(L)'
;AASSAPTTSAPPHIHTPAHPHTGTSTYPHIIGIDLLPLHYQPGDNVFFIQGNFLEEENRKKIKTTLGGAAHWVLSDMSPNLSGIAFKDQEASLELVEKAFQFSKEVLKKGGGLVVKIFPGPSMGPLKNEMKKYFKNRETYIPEATRNTSDEVYLVATGFQRTT
;
A
#
# COMPACT_ATOMS: atom_id res chain seq x y z
N ALA A 1 34.48 45.75 -14.05
CA ALA A 1 33.83 44.78 -14.97
C ALA A 1 33.03 43.82 -14.10
N ALA A 2 31.73 43.72 -14.36
CA ALA A 2 30.77 43.16 -13.43
C ALA A 2 30.83 41.64 -13.30
N SER A 3 30.57 41.21 -12.06
CA SER A 3 30.44 39.85 -11.53
C SER A 3 29.47 38.96 -12.30
N SER A 4 29.88 37.74 -12.62
CA SER A 4 29.02 36.66 -13.14
C SER A 4 28.29 35.97 -11.98
N ALA A 5 26.97 36.13 -11.93
CA ALA A 5 26.09 35.44 -10.97
C ALA A 5 25.87 33.96 -11.35
N PRO A 6 25.65 33.05 -10.38
CA PRO A 6 25.32 31.65 -10.64
C PRO A 6 23.83 31.48 -10.98
N THR A 7 23.54 30.65 -11.98
CA THR A 7 22.19 30.24 -12.38
C THR A 7 21.56 29.38 -11.28
N THR A 8 20.57 29.91 -10.57
CA THR A 8 19.77 29.17 -9.59
C THR A 8 18.74 28.29 -10.32
N SER A 9 18.90 26.96 -10.21
CA SER A 9 17.86 26.00 -10.60
C SER A 9 16.66 26.17 -9.66
N ALA A 10 15.46 26.37 -10.22
CA ALA A 10 14.22 26.45 -9.46
C ALA A 10 13.96 25.14 -8.68
N PRO A 11 13.34 25.20 -7.49
CA PRO A 11 13.00 24.00 -6.72
C PRO A 11 11.91 23.18 -7.42
N PRO A 12 11.85 21.86 -7.21
CA PRO A 12 10.79 21.02 -7.78
C PRO A 12 9.43 21.49 -7.25
N HIS A 13 8.50 21.68 -8.17
CA HIS A 13 7.13 22.09 -7.87
C HIS A 13 6.48 21.10 -6.91
N ILE A 14 6.41 21.46 -5.63
CA ILE A 14 5.51 20.81 -4.69
C ILE A 14 4.10 21.23 -5.14
N HIS A 15 3.37 20.30 -5.75
CA HIS A 15 1.99 20.50 -6.12
C HIS A 15 1.15 20.49 -4.83
N THR A 16 1.01 21.66 -4.20
CA THR A 16 0.01 21.86 -3.14
C THR A 16 -1.36 21.98 -3.82
N PRO A 17 -2.39 21.20 -3.45
CA PRO A 17 -3.69 21.34 -4.07
C PRO A 17 -4.40 22.58 -3.50
N ALA A 18 -4.62 23.57 -4.36
CA ALA A 18 -5.52 24.68 -4.11
C ALA A 18 -6.93 24.35 -4.58
N HIS A 19 -7.56 23.27 -4.08
CA HIS A 19 -9.00 23.05 -4.31
C HIS A 19 -9.65 22.41 -3.09
N PRO A 20 -10.57 23.10 -2.39
CA PRO A 20 -11.52 22.43 -1.52
C PRO A 20 -12.48 21.63 -2.43
N HIS A 21 -12.44 20.31 -2.34
CA HIS A 21 -13.36 19.43 -3.08
C HIS A 21 -14.77 19.53 -2.48
N THR A 22 -15.54 20.52 -2.94
CA THR A 22 -16.97 20.70 -2.63
C THR A 22 -17.89 20.07 -3.69
N GLY A 23 -17.58 18.83 -4.11
CA GLY A 23 -18.43 18.06 -5.03
C GLY A 23 -18.14 16.56 -4.95
N THR A 24 -19.18 15.72 -5.00
CA THR A 24 -19.05 14.25 -5.00
C THR A 24 -18.51 13.77 -6.34
N SER A 25 -17.19 13.60 -6.43
CA SER A 25 -16.57 12.86 -7.54
C SER A 25 -17.17 11.44 -7.60
N THR A 26 -17.61 11.02 -8.78
CA THR A 26 -18.12 9.66 -9.03
C THR A 26 -17.00 8.63 -9.15
N TYR A 27 -15.74 9.07 -9.23
CA TYR A 27 -14.58 8.20 -9.39
C TYR A 27 -13.90 7.93 -8.06
N PRO A 28 -13.42 6.69 -7.82
CA PRO A 28 -12.69 6.37 -6.61
C PRO A 28 -11.40 7.20 -6.53
N HIS A 29 -11.11 7.74 -5.35
CA HIS A 29 -9.82 8.36 -5.05
C HIS A 29 -8.81 7.25 -4.77
N ILE A 30 -7.71 7.23 -5.53
CA ILE A 30 -6.67 6.19 -5.46
C ILE A 30 -5.37 6.84 -5.00
N ILE A 31 -4.68 6.20 -4.05
CA ILE A 31 -3.34 6.60 -3.64
C ILE A 31 -2.44 5.39 -3.86
N GLY A 32 -1.51 5.51 -4.80
CA GLY A 32 -0.49 4.50 -5.09
C GLY A 32 0.85 4.87 -4.47
N ILE A 33 1.60 3.85 -4.06
CA ILE A 33 3.00 3.98 -3.66
C ILE A 33 3.80 2.84 -4.26
N ASP A 34 4.96 3.15 -4.85
CA ASP A 34 5.89 2.15 -5.36
C ASP A 34 7.33 2.68 -5.28
N LEU A 35 8.31 1.77 -5.21
CA LEU A 35 9.73 2.11 -5.29
C LEU A 35 10.09 2.69 -6.66
N LEU A 36 9.47 2.14 -7.71
CA LEU A 36 9.70 2.53 -9.09
C LEU A 36 8.80 3.70 -9.48
N PRO A 37 9.28 4.60 -10.36
CA PRO A 37 8.47 5.71 -10.84
C PRO A 37 7.34 5.19 -11.75
N LEU A 38 6.20 5.89 -11.77
CA LEU A 38 5.23 5.74 -12.85
C LEU A 38 5.79 6.35 -14.14
N HIS A 39 5.74 5.58 -15.23
CA HIS A 39 6.20 6.02 -16.55
C HIS A 39 5.09 6.66 -17.41
N TYR A 40 3.93 6.95 -16.81
CA TYR A 40 2.79 7.60 -17.46
C TYR A 40 2.10 8.55 -16.48
N GLN A 41 1.37 9.52 -17.03
CA GLN A 41 0.56 10.44 -16.23
C GLN A 41 -0.72 9.72 -15.77
N PRO A 42 -0.93 9.49 -14.47
CA PRO A 42 -2.16 8.88 -13.99
C PRO A 42 -3.33 9.88 -14.10
N GLY A 43 -4.56 9.37 -14.07
CA GLY A 43 -5.76 10.21 -14.09
C GLY A 43 -5.88 11.09 -12.85
N ASP A 44 -6.68 12.16 -12.93
CA ASP A 44 -6.80 13.20 -11.89
C ASP A 44 -7.25 12.66 -10.51
N ASN A 45 -7.87 11.49 -10.48
CA ASN A 45 -8.33 10.81 -9.26
C ASN A 45 -7.26 9.91 -8.61
N VAL A 46 -6.04 9.87 -9.17
CA VAL A 46 -4.95 9.00 -8.71
C VAL A 46 -3.76 9.85 -8.27
N PHE A 47 -3.38 9.69 -7.00
CA PHE A 47 -2.19 10.29 -6.41
C PHE A 47 -1.11 9.22 -6.31
N PHE A 48 0.09 9.52 -6.80
CA PHE A 48 1.20 8.58 -6.75
C PHE A 48 2.36 9.13 -5.91
N ILE A 49 2.86 8.29 -5.00
CA ILE A 49 4.03 8.57 -4.18
C ILE A 49 5.13 7.60 -4.63
N GLN A 50 6.20 8.11 -5.23
CA GLN A 50 7.38 7.28 -5.42
C GLN A 50 8.14 7.19 -4.09
N GLY A 51 8.29 5.98 -3.56
CA GLY A 51 9.00 5.77 -2.31
C GLY A 51 8.79 4.38 -1.72
N ASN A 52 9.56 4.08 -0.67
CA ASN A 52 9.47 2.82 0.05
C ASN A 52 8.33 2.88 1.09
N PHE A 53 7.34 2.00 0.96
CA PHE A 53 6.25 1.88 1.94
C PHE A 53 6.74 1.53 3.36
N LEU A 54 7.90 0.88 3.49
CA LEU A 54 8.49 0.53 4.79
C LEU A 54 9.02 1.74 5.55
N GLU A 55 9.19 2.88 4.89
CA GLU A 55 9.56 4.14 5.54
C GLU A 55 8.36 4.82 6.18
N GLU A 56 8.50 5.23 7.44
CA GLU A 56 7.42 5.88 8.18
C GLU A 56 6.98 7.21 7.55
N GLU A 57 7.93 7.96 6.98
CA GLU A 57 7.65 9.22 6.29
C GLU A 57 6.66 9.00 5.13
N ASN A 58 6.85 7.96 4.32
CA ASN A 58 5.96 7.67 3.19
C ASN A 58 4.58 7.21 3.67
N ARG A 59 4.50 6.40 4.75
CA ARG A 59 3.20 6.07 5.36
C ARG A 59 2.48 7.31 5.92
N LYS A 60 3.22 8.28 6.48
CA LYS A 60 2.65 9.57 6.91
C LYS A 60 2.13 10.36 5.71
N LYS A 61 2.89 10.45 4.62
CA LYS A 61 2.45 11.09 3.37
C LYS A 61 1.16 10.48 2.86
N ILE A 62 1.05 9.14 2.78
CA ILE A 62 -0.19 8.46 2.37
C ILE A 62 -1.37 8.87 3.26
N LYS A 63 -1.20 8.86 4.59
CA LYS A 63 -2.27 9.25 5.53
C LYS A 63 -2.70 10.70 5.36
N THR A 64 -1.74 11.61 5.17
CA THR A 64 -2.02 13.02 4.91
C THR A 64 -2.76 13.22 3.59
N THR A 65 -2.32 12.57 2.51
CA THR A 65 -2.98 12.61 1.20
C THR A 65 -4.38 12.00 1.23
N LEU A 66 -4.59 10.94 2.02
CA LEU A 66 -5.89 10.29 2.18
C LEU A 66 -6.92 11.21 2.85
N GLY A 67 -6.49 12.04 3.80
CA GLY A 67 -7.36 13.03 4.47
C GLY A 67 -8.56 12.44 5.24
N GLY A 68 -8.59 11.12 5.44
CA GLY A 68 -9.74 10.39 5.95
C GLY A 68 -9.49 8.89 6.05
N ALA A 69 -10.56 8.11 5.93
CA ALA A 69 -10.49 6.65 6.03
C ALA A 69 -10.62 5.96 4.66
N ALA A 70 -9.79 4.95 4.42
CA ALA A 70 -9.79 4.16 3.20
C ALA A 70 -10.89 3.11 3.21
N HIS A 71 -11.43 2.81 2.02
CA HIS A 71 -12.33 1.68 1.81
C HIS A 71 -11.56 0.37 1.73
N TRP A 72 -10.41 0.42 1.05
CA TRP A 72 -9.56 -0.72 0.77
C TRP A 72 -8.09 -0.35 0.92
N VAL A 73 -7.30 -1.30 1.38
CA VAL A 73 -5.85 -1.31 1.29
C VAL A 73 -5.44 -2.52 0.46
N LEU A 74 -4.65 -2.31 -0.57
CA LEU A 74 -4.14 -3.36 -1.45
C LEU A 74 -2.62 -3.30 -1.40
N SER A 75 -1.98 -4.44 -1.17
CA SER A 75 -0.52 -4.56 -1.18
C SER A 75 -0.11 -5.72 -2.07
N ASP A 76 0.50 -5.39 -3.20
CA ASP A 76 1.17 -6.34 -4.07
C ASP A 76 2.71 -6.33 -3.86
N MET A 77 3.16 -5.87 -2.68
CA MET A 77 4.58 -5.86 -2.34
C MET A 77 5.16 -7.29 -2.34
N SER A 78 6.35 -7.44 -2.90
CA SER A 78 7.13 -8.66 -2.88
C SER A 78 8.54 -8.33 -2.38
N PRO A 79 9.18 -9.20 -1.57
CA PRO A 79 10.59 -9.03 -1.28
C PRO A 79 11.43 -9.31 -2.54
N ASN A 80 12.69 -8.88 -2.50
CA ASN A 80 13.69 -9.38 -3.43
C ASN A 80 13.90 -10.88 -3.14
N LEU A 81 13.50 -11.73 -4.07
CA LEU A 81 13.57 -13.18 -3.88
C LEU A 81 15.03 -13.63 -3.87
N SER A 82 15.42 -14.29 -2.79
CA SER A 82 16.74 -14.90 -2.64
C SER A 82 16.82 -16.27 -3.30
N GLY A 83 15.67 -16.87 -3.63
CA GLY A 83 15.57 -18.26 -4.11
C GLY A 83 15.59 -19.28 -2.97
N ILE A 84 15.74 -18.84 -1.72
CA ILE A 84 15.66 -19.68 -0.53
C ILE A 84 14.25 -19.52 0.04
N ALA A 85 13.39 -20.52 -0.20
CA ALA A 85 11.96 -20.47 0.13
C ALA A 85 11.67 -19.95 1.54
N PHE A 86 12.37 -20.46 2.56
CA PHE A 86 12.18 -20.02 3.94
C PHE A 86 12.47 -18.52 4.14
N LYS A 87 13.56 -18.01 3.57
CA LYS A 87 13.90 -16.58 3.68
C LYS A 87 12.90 -15.71 2.94
N ASP A 88 12.47 -16.15 1.76
CA ASP A 88 11.53 -15.41 0.92
C ASP A 88 10.12 -15.38 1.57
N GLN A 89 9.70 -16.47 2.21
CA GLN A 89 8.47 -16.55 3.00
C GLN A 89 8.49 -15.61 4.21
N GLU A 90 9.57 -15.60 5.00
CA GLU A 90 9.70 -14.70 6.16
C GLU A 90 9.74 -13.24 5.73
N ALA A 91 10.51 -12.90 4.69
CA ALA A 91 10.55 -11.53 4.16
C ALA A 91 9.19 -11.09 3.60
N SER A 92 8.44 -12.00 2.97
CA SER A 92 7.07 -11.74 2.53
C SER A 92 6.12 -11.50 3.69
N LEU A 93 6.24 -12.30 4.76
CA LEU A 93 5.45 -12.13 5.98
C LEU A 93 5.67 -10.76 6.60
N GLU A 94 6.91 -10.28 6.69
CA GLU A 94 7.21 -8.94 7.22
C GLU A 94 6.51 -7.82 6.43
N LEU A 95 6.51 -7.89 5.09
CA LEU A 95 5.81 -6.93 4.24
C LEU A 95 4.30 -6.93 4.49
N VAL A 96 3.72 -8.12 4.61
CA VAL A 96 2.30 -8.31 4.89
C VAL A 96 1.92 -7.78 6.27
N GLU A 97 2.75 -8.04 7.29
CA GLU A 97 2.55 -7.50 8.63
C GLU A 97 2.54 -5.98 8.62
N LYS A 98 3.48 -5.34 7.91
CA LYS A 98 3.50 -3.86 7.77
C LYS A 98 2.26 -3.33 7.06
N ALA A 99 1.80 -3.98 5.99
CA ALA A 99 0.56 -3.61 5.31
C ALA A 99 -0.66 -3.78 6.22
N PHE A 100 -0.73 -4.87 7.00
CA PHE A 100 -1.80 -5.13 7.94
C PHE A 100 -1.81 -4.09 9.08
N GLN A 101 -0.67 -3.78 9.69
CA GLN A 101 -0.58 -2.72 10.72
C GLN A 101 -1.07 -1.38 10.17
N PHE A 102 -0.60 -0.99 8.98
CA PHE A 102 -1.04 0.24 8.33
C PHE A 102 -2.55 0.24 8.06
N SER A 103 -3.11 -0.90 7.61
CA SER A 103 -4.55 -1.03 7.36
C SER A 103 -5.39 -0.73 8.60
N LYS A 104 -4.92 -1.10 9.80
CA LYS A 104 -5.64 -0.82 11.06
C LYS A 104 -5.74 0.67 11.36
N GLU A 105 -4.77 1.45 10.90
CA GLU A 105 -4.73 2.90 11.07
C GLU A 105 -5.69 3.61 10.10
N VAL A 106 -5.77 3.13 8.85
CA VAL A 106 -6.42 3.88 7.77
C VAL A 106 -7.78 3.34 7.34
N LEU A 107 -8.11 2.07 7.60
CA LEU A 107 -9.37 1.50 7.14
C LEU A 107 -10.58 2.05 7.92
N LYS A 108 -11.65 2.34 7.18
CA LYS A 108 -12.96 2.59 7.76
C LYS A 108 -13.60 1.30 8.26
N LYS A 109 -14.57 1.41 9.18
CA LYS A 109 -15.40 0.27 9.59
C LYS A 109 -16.06 -0.36 8.35
N GLY A 110 -15.95 -1.67 8.22
CA GLY A 110 -16.44 -2.43 7.07
C GLY A 110 -15.47 -2.49 5.87
N GLY A 111 -14.34 -1.79 5.92
CA GLY A 111 -13.33 -1.82 4.85
C GLY A 111 -12.62 -3.16 4.69
N GLY A 112 -11.74 -3.25 3.70
CA GLY A 112 -11.03 -4.49 3.35
C GLY A 112 -9.54 -4.32 3.12
N LEU A 113 -8.84 -5.44 3.24
CA LEU A 113 -7.40 -5.57 3.03
C LEU A 113 -7.15 -6.74 2.06
N VAL A 114 -6.31 -6.51 1.06
CA VAL A 114 -5.79 -7.56 0.17
C VAL A 114 -4.27 -7.46 0.18
N VAL A 115 -3.60 -8.59 0.42
CA VAL A 115 -2.14 -8.66 0.51
C VAL A 115 -1.63 -9.89 -0.23
N LYS A 116 -0.62 -9.72 -1.08
CA LYS A 116 0.18 -10.82 -1.64
C LYS A 116 1.08 -11.42 -0.55
N ILE A 117 1.17 -12.74 -0.50
CA ILE A 117 2.05 -13.46 0.42
C ILE A 117 2.61 -14.73 -0.22
N PHE A 118 3.88 -15.04 0.04
CA PHE A 118 4.43 -16.37 -0.16
C PHE A 118 4.11 -17.23 1.07
N PRO A 119 3.24 -18.26 0.96
CA PRO A 119 2.76 -18.99 2.11
C PRO A 119 3.89 -19.77 2.79
N GLY A 120 4.02 -19.60 4.10
CA GLY A 120 5.01 -20.28 4.93
C GLY A 120 4.44 -20.70 6.29
N PRO A 121 5.21 -21.49 7.07
CA PRO A 121 4.75 -22.03 8.36
C PRO A 121 4.38 -20.94 9.37
N SER A 122 5.01 -19.77 9.30
CA SER A 122 4.83 -18.63 10.20
C SER A 122 3.57 -17.78 9.91
N MET A 123 2.76 -18.13 8.91
CA MET A 123 1.55 -17.37 8.55
C MET A 123 0.38 -17.54 9.55
N GLY A 124 0.39 -18.60 10.37
CA GLY A 124 -0.68 -18.93 11.31
C GLY A 124 -0.98 -17.80 12.33
N PRO A 125 0.02 -17.29 13.06
CA PRO A 125 -0.12 -16.14 13.97
C PRO A 125 -0.75 -14.90 13.30
N LEU A 126 -0.27 -14.51 12.11
CA LEU A 126 -0.84 -13.39 11.34
C LEU A 126 -2.33 -13.60 11.06
N LYS A 127 -2.71 -14.78 10.53
CA LYS A 127 -4.12 -15.11 10.26
C LYS A 127 -4.98 -15.04 11.53
N ASN A 128 -4.42 -15.44 12.67
CA ASN A 128 -5.11 -15.36 13.96
C ASN A 128 -5.23 -13.91 14.47
N GLU A 129 -4.25 -13.05 14.23
CA GLU A 129 -4.38 -11.62 14.53
C GLU A 129 -5.45 -10.98 13.63
N MET A 130 -5.43 -11.25 12.33
CA MET A 130 -6.43 -10.72 11.38
C MET A 130 -7.87 -11.11 11.75
N LYS A 131 -8.10 -12.27 12.39
CA LYS A 131 -9.43 -12.67 12.90
C LYS A 131 -10.02 -11.67 13.89
N LYS A 132 -9.18 -10.96 14.65
CA LYS A 132 -9.62 -9.97 15.63
C LYS A 132 -10.17 -8.71 14.97
N TYR A 133 -9.69 -8.38 13.77
CA TYR A 133 -9.95 -7.10 13.10
C TYR A 133 -10.85 -7.21 11.88
N PHE A 134 -11.07 -8.39 11.31
CA PHE A 134 -11.90 -8.55 10.11
C PHE A 134 -13.01 -9.58 10.34
N LYS A 135 -14.16 -9.42 9.68
CA LYS A 135 -15.26 -10.39 9.73
C LYS A 135 -14.90 -11.66 8.95
N ASN A 136 -14.52 -11.48 7.69
CA ASN A 136 -14.24 -12.57 6.75
C ASN A 136 -12.77 -12.52 6.35
N ARG A 137 -12.15 -13.69 6.16
CA ARG A 137 -10.78 -13.84 5.67
C ARG A 137 -10.71 -15.06 4.78
N GLU A 138 -10.17 -14.92 3.58
CA GLU A 138 -10.02 -15.98 2.60
C GLU A 138 -8.59 -15.97 2.05
N THR A 139 -8.11 -17.13 1.62
CA THR A 139 -6.87 -17.24 0.84
C THR A 139 -7.26 -17.51 -0.60
N TYR A 140 -6.91 -16.58 -1.48
CA TYR A 140 -7.19 -16.64 -2.91
C TYR A 140 -5.92 -17.01 -3.67
N ILE A 141 -6.01 -18.02 -4.53
CA ILE A 141 -4.93 -18.42 -5.43
C ILE A 141 -5.34 -17.96 -6.83
N PRO A 142 -4.66 -16.97 -7.43
CA PRO A 142 -4.97 -16.52 -8.77
C PRO A 142 -4.85 -17.66 -9.79
N GLU A 143 -5.80 -17.74 -10.73
CA GLU A 143 -5.75 -18.76 -11.77
C GLU A 143 -4.50 -18.65 -12.65
N ALA A 144 -4.03 -17.41 -12.87
CA ALA A 144 -2.87 -17.10 -13.69
C ALA A 144 -1.52 -17.57 -13.09
N THR A 145 -1.43 -17.74 -11.76
CA THR A 145 -0.17 -18.09 -11.08
C THR A 145 -0.05 -19.57 -10.74
N ARG A 146 -1.10 -20.38 -10.96
CA ARG A 146 -1.17 -21.80 -10.56
C ARG A 146 0.01 -22.68 -10.97
N ASN A 147 0.77 -22.31 -12.02
CA ASN A 147 1.91 -23.07 -12.52
C ASN A 147 3.23 -22.27 -12.57
N THR A 148 3.26 -21.02 -12.08
CA THR A 148 4.41 -20.11 -12.27
C THR A 148 4.87 -19.37 -11.02
N SER A 149 4.04 -19.31 -9.97
CA SER A 149 4.41 -18.69 -8.69
C SER A 149 3.62 -19.35 -7.56
N ASP A 150 4.30 -19.59 -6.43
CA ASP A 150 3.66 -20.11 -5.21
C ASP A 150 2.93 -19.00 -4.41
N GLU A 151 2.83 -17.78 -4.96
CA GLU A 151 2.15 -16.67 -4.30
C GLU A 151 0.64 -16.88 -4.16
N VAL A 152 0.10 -16.39 -3.04
CA VAL A 152 -1.34 -16.35 -2.77
C VAL A 152 -1.72 -14.96 -2.26
N TYR A 153 -3.01 -14.64 -2.29
CA TYR A 153 -3.54 -13.40 -1.72
C TYR A 153 -4.37 -13.70 -0.48
N LEU A 154 -4.09 -13.00 0.62
CA LEU A 154 -4.99 -12.99 1.76
C LEU A 154 -5.98 -11.84 1.57
N VAL A 155 -7.26 -12.19 1.50
CA VAL A 155 -8.37 -11.24 1.34
C VAL A 155 -9.12 -11.18 2.66
N ALA A 156 -9.15 -10.01 3.30
CA ALA A 156 -9.83 -9.81 4.56
C ALA A 156 -10.83 -8.66 4.47
N THR A 157 -12.08 -8.87 4.87
CA THR A 157 -13.16 -7.91 4.69
C THR A 157 -13.98 -7.72 5.96
N GLY A 158 -14.70 -6.60 6.01
CA GLY A 158 -15.52 -6.24 7.15
C GLY A 158 -14.68 -5.79 8.34
N PHE A 159 -13.76 -4.84 8.13
CA PHE A 159 -12.89 -4.31 9.18
C PHE A 159 -13.70 -3.83 10.40
N GLN A 160 -13.26 -4.23 11.58
CA GLN A 160 -13.82 -3.86 12.87
C GLN A 160 -12.69 -3.26 13.69
N ARG A 161 -12.84 -2.00 14.08
CA ARG A 161 -11.95 -1.39 15.06
C ARG A 161 -12.31 -2.01 16.41
N THR A 162 -11.46 -2.89 16.91
CA THR A 162 -11.55 -3.41 18.28
C THR A 162 -11.28 -2.25 19.22
N THR A 163 -12.32 -1.80 19.93
CA THR A 163 -12.22 -0.81 21.01
C THR A 163 -11.56 -1.42 22.23
#